data_AF-A0A936WTW0-F1
#
_entry.id   AF-A0A936WTW0-F1
#
_cell.length_a   1.000
_cell.length_b   1.000
_cell.length_c   1.000
_cell.angle_alpha   90.00
_cell.angle_beta   90.00
_cell.angle_gamma   90.00
#
_symmetry.space_group_name_H-M   'P 1'
#
loop_
_entity.id
_entity.type
_entity.pdbx_description
1 polymer ?
#
loop_
_entity_poly.entity_id
_entity_poly.type
_entity_poly.pdbx_seq_one_letter_code
_entity_poly.pdbx_strand_id
1 'polypeptide(L)'
;MSQNILIAIQEKLKYPPLQKMDANRRDTETSESIKEDHFSQSAIPSVLTALCQYCKTDAGIESIIENNSSSQWLTIVLGNKKQAVIGKIAGYSEETPSIVEDKLNAILNTAISNIKEMAGEGKDTQLIKLYLARQRNNILPYLPSALQMGELLDDSTLDDNTHKMGGPLSSIINALGNQFSDGQVTKESSL
;
A
#
# COMPACT_ATOMS: atom_id res chain seq x y z
N MET A 1 -12.35 14.43 -2.66
CA MET A 1 -11.68 13.55 -3.65
C MET A 1 -10.60 12.79 -2.90
N SER A 2 -10.61 11.46 -2.91
CA SER A 2 -9.60 10.64 -2.23
C SER A 2 -8.28 10.72 -3.00
N GLN A 3 -7.36 11.55 -2.52
CA GLN A 3 -6.05 11.75 -3.14
C GLN A 3 -5.27 10.41 -3.18
N ASN A 4 -4.48 10.23 -4.23
CA ASN A 4 -3.58 9.09 -4.36
C ASN A 4 -2.56 9.12 -3.21
N ILE A 5 -2.45 8.01 -2.45
CA ILE A 5 -1.64 7.96 -1.24
C ILE A 5 -0.15 8.15 -1.51
N LEU A 6 0.33 7.75 -2.71
CA LEU A 6 1.71 8.02 -3.14
C LEU A 6 1.98 9.52 -3.20
N ILE A 7 1.11 10.25 -3.92
CA ILE A 7 1.23 11.69 -4.11
C ILE A 7 1.19 12.40 -2.75
N ALA A 8 0.25 12.01 -1.89
CA ALA A 8 0.13 12.60 -0.56
C ALA A 8 1.39 12.41 0.30
N ILE A 9 2.04 11.24 0.22
CA ILE A 9 3.29 10.96 0.94
C ILE A 9 4.45 11.76 0.34
N GLN A 10 4.56 11.81 -0.99
CA GLN A 10 5.61 12.56 -1.67
C GLN A 10 5.52 14.05 -1.35
N GLU A 11 4.32 14.63 -1.37
CA GLU A 11 4.07 16.03 -1.02
C GLU A 11 4.35 16.31 0.47
N LYS A 12 3.80 15.50 1.39
CA LYS A 12 3.96 15.72 2.84
C LYS A 12 5.41 15.53 3.31
N LEU A 13 6.12 14.55 2.76
CA LEU A 13 7.50 14.23 3.15
C LEU A 13 8.58 14.78 2.21
N LYS A 14 8.17 15.52 1.16
CA LYS A 14 9.05 16.15 0.16
C LYS A 14 9.93 15.15 -0.59
N TYR A 15 9.41 13.96 -0.89
CA TYR A 15 10.10 13.00 -1.74
C TYR A 15 9.95 13.35 -3.24
N PRO A 16 10.94 13.01 -4.07
CA PRO A 16 10.86 13.25 -5.50
C PRO A 16 9.74 12.41 -6.16
N PRO A 17 9.30 12.79 -7.38
CA PRO A 17 8.39 12.00 -8.20
C PRO A 17 8.91 10.57 -8.45
N LEU A 18 8.11 9.56 -8.12
CA LEU A 18 8.43 8.16 -8.43
C LEU A 18 8.34 7.89 -9.93
N GLN A 19 9.23 7.04 -10.42
CA GLN A 19 9.25 6.57 -11.80
C GLN A 19 8.51 5.23 -11.90
N LYS A 20 7.68 5.06 -12.94
CA LYS A 20 7.07 3.75 -13.20
C LYS A 20 8.15 2.77 -13.61
N MET A 21 8.10 1.58 -13.02
CA MET A 21 8.97 0.46 -13.40
C MET A 21 8.47 -0.11 -14.73
N ASP A 22 9.31 -0.02 -15.75
CA ASP A 22 9.06 -0.66 -17.03
C ASP A 22 9.41 -2.14 -16.90
N ALA A 23 8.43 -3.03 -17.08
CA ALA A 23 8.64 -4.48 -17.02
C ALA A 23 9.65 -4.99 -18.07
N ASN A 24 9.92 -4.20 -19.11
CA ASN A 24 10.86 -4.54 -20.18
C ASN A 24 12.24 -3.89 -20.03
N ARG A 25 12.40 -2.89 -19.15
CA ARG A 25 13.74 -2.35 -18.86
C ARG A 25 14.39 -3.23 -17.80
N ARG A 26 15.58 -3.74 -18.12
CA ARG A 26 16.43 -4.37 -17.10
C ARG A 26 16.79 -3.29 -16.09
N ASP A 27 16.72 -3.61 -14.80
CA ASP A 27 17.06 -2.72 -13.66
C ASP A 27 18.48 -2.10 -13.73
N THR A 28 19.27 -2.45 -14.76
CA THR A 28 20.61 -1.93 -15.07
C THR A 28 20.63 -0.67 -15.93
N GLU A 29 19.49 -0.17 -16.43
CA GLU A 29 19.41 1.05 -17.26
C GLU A 29 19.01 2.32 -16.51
N THR A 30 19.16 2.33 -15.19
CA THR A 30 18.86 3.51 -14.37
C THR A 30 19.96 4.55 -14.59
N SER A 31 19.59 5.68 -15.20
CA SER A 31 20.48 6.83 -15.34
C SER A 31 20.98 7.27 -13.97
N GLU A 32 22.25 7.68 -13.87
CA GLU A 32 22.97 8.13 -12.66
C GLU A 32 22.31 9.30 -11.88
N SER A 33 21.10 9.73 -12.27
CA SER A 33 20.32 10.72 -11.54
C SER A 33 19.78 10.13 -10.23
N ILE A 34 20.56 10.38 -9.17
CA ILE A 34 20.14 10.72 -7.80
C ILE A 34 19.74 9.51 -6.91
N LYS A 35 20.63 9.16 -5.96
CA LYS A 35 20.40 8.13 -4.92
C LYS A 35 19.15 8.34 -4.05
N GLU A 36 18.68 9.59 -3.89
CA GLU A 36 17.39 9.89 -3.22
C GLU A 36 16.18 9.33 -3.98
N ASP A 37 16.30 9.19 -5.31
CA ASP A 37 15.28 8.51 -6.12
C ASP A 37 15.26 7.03 -5.74
N HIS A 38 16.41 6.36 -5.56
CA HIS A 38 16.43 4.92 -5.21
C HIS A 38 15.80 4.61 -3.85
N PHE A 39 16.02 5.45 -2.83
CA PHE A 39 15.36 5.29 -1.54
C PHE A 39 13.84 5.44 -1.67
N SER A 40 13.37 6.59 -2.17
CA SER A 40 11.93 6.85 -2.24
C SER A 40 11.21 5.86 -3.18
N GLN A 41 11.85 5.49 -4.29
CA GLN A 41 11.38 4.50 -5.26
C GLN A 41 11.25 3.10 -4.66
N SER A 42 12.11 2.70 -3.72
CA SER A 42 12.00 1.40 -3.06
C SER A 42 11.11 1.45 -1.83
N ALA A 43 11.31 2.45 -0.97
CA ALA A 43 10.68 2.57 0.34
C ALA A 43 9.16 2.78 0.27
N ILE A 44 8.72 3.78 -0.49
CA ILE A 44 7.31 4.19 -0.53
C ILE A 44 6.42 3.05 -1.06
N PRO A 45 6.66 2.50 -2.26
CA PRO A 45 5.79 1.44 -2.77
C PRO A 45 5.89 0.15 -1.95
N SER A 46 7.05 -0.18 -1.37
CA SER A 46 7.21 -1.38 -0.54
C SER A 46 6.38 -1.31 0.75
N VAL A 47 6.49 -0.20 1.48
CA VAL A 47 5.76 -0.03 2.75
C VAL A 47 4.26 0.09 2.50
N LEU A 48 3.84 0.79 1.44
CA LEU A 48 2.43 0.87 1.09
C LEU A 48 1.86 -0.45 0.62
N THR A 49 2.64 -1.27 -0.06
CA THR A 49 2.24 -2.63 -0.45
C THR A 49 2.07 -3.51 0.80
N ALA A 50 3.00 -3.44 1.75
CA ALA A 50 2.88 -4.11 3.04
C ALA A 50 1.65 -3.65 3.83
N LEU A 51 1.35 -2.35 3.82
CA LEU A 51 0.15 -1.79 4.44
C LEU A 51 -1.13 -2.33 3.76
N CYS A 52 -1.19 -2.33 2.43
CA CYS A 52 -2.33 -2.91 1.71
C CYS A 52 -2.52 -4.40 2.03
N GLN A 53 -1.41 -5.13 2.20
CA GLN A 53 -1.44 -6.54 2.61
C GLN A 53 -1.99 -6.70 4.03
N TYR A 54 -1.49 -5.90 4.98
CA TYR A 54 -1.95 -5.91 6.37
C TYR A 54 -3.45 -5.61 6.48
N CYS A 55 -3.96 -4.67 5.69
CA CYS A 55 -5.37 -4.30 5.66
C CYS A 55 -6.28 -5.23 4.85
N LYS A 56 -5.79 -6.35 4.33
CA LYS A 56 -6.67 -7.33 3.67
C LYS A 56 -7.67 -7.96 4.65
N THR A 57 -7.33 -7.99 5.94
CA THR A 57 -8.17 -8.54 7.02
C THR A 57 -8.93 -7.43 7.74
N ASP A 58 -10.11 -7.74 8.28
CA ASP A 58 -10.88 -6.80 9.10
C ASP A 58 -10.09 -6.36 10.34
N ALA A 59 -9.44 -7.32 11.02
CA ALA A 59 -8.57 -7.03 12.17
C ALA A 59 -7.43 -6.05 11.84
N GLY A 60 -6.84 -6.12 10.64
CA GLY A 60 -5.80 -5.16 10.23
C GLY A 60 -6.35 -3.74 10.05
N ILE A 61 -7.56 -3.61 9.54
CA ILE A 61 -8.22 -2.31 9.37
C ILE A 61 -8.70 -1.74 10.70
N GLU A 62 -9.34 -2.56 11.54
CA GLU A 62 -9.76 -2.18 12.88
C GLU A 62 -8.57 -1.69 13.70
N SER A 63 -7.44 -2.42 13.65
CA SER A 63 -6.19 -2.01 14.30
C SER A 63 -5.78 -0.59 13.91
N ILE A 64 -5.84 -0.24 12.62
CA ILE A 64 -5.52 1.11 12.12
C ILE A 64 -6.50 2.15 12.64
N ILE A 65 -7.80 1.84 12.64
CA ILE A 65 -8.86 2.75 13.06
C ILE A 65 -8.78 3.05 14.57
N GLU A 66 -8.48 2.05 15.38
CA GLU A 66 -8.51 2.14 16.85
C GLU A 66 -7.22 2.72 17.44
N ASN A 67 -6.06 2.40 16.88
CA ASN A 67 -4.79 2.91 17.38
C ASN A 67 -4.55 4.33 16.92
N ASN A 68 -4.86 5.32 17.75
CA ASN A 68 -4.74 6.74 17.37
C ASN A 68 -3.32 7.18 17.02
N SER A 69 -2.29 6.65 17.69
CA SER A 69 -0.88 6.95 17.39
C SER A 69 0.03 5.83 17.89
N SER A 70 0.46 4.92 17.02
CA SER A 70 1.51 3.96 17.34
C SER A 70 2.82 4.42 16.70
N SER A 71 3.86 4.65 17.50
CA SER A 71 5.23 4.81 16.98
C SER A 71 5.79 3.50 16.42
N GLN A 72 5.06 2.40 16.52
CA GLN A 72 5.49 1.04 16.18
C GLN A 72 4.72 0.46 15.00
N TRP A 73 4.07 1.31 14.18
CA TRP A 73 3.31 0.85 13.02
C TRP A 73 4.11 -0.05 12.08
N LEU A 74 5.40 0.23 11.90
CA LEU A 74 6.24 -0.61 11.03
C LEU A 74 6.39 -2.02 11.59
N THR A 75 6.49 -2.17 12.91
CA THR A 75 6.52 -3.47 13.60
C THR A 75 5.16 -4.17 13.51
N ILE A 76 4.05 -3.43 13.63
CA ILE A 76 2.70 -3.99 13.54
C ILE A 76 2.41 -4.51 12.13
N VAL A 77 2.74 -3.73 11.10
CA VAL A 77 2.44 -4.04 9.70
C VAL A 77 3.35 -5.14 9.15
N LEU A 78 4.65 -5.11 9.48
CA LEU A 78 5.62 -6.08 8.94
C LEU A 78 5.87 -7.28 9.85
N GLY A 79 5.54 -7.21 11.14
CA GLY A 79 5.76 -8.28 12.09
C GLY A 79 7.21 -8.80 12.07
N ASN A 80 7.35 -10.12 11.95
CA ASN A 80 8.64 -10.80 11.86
C ASN A 80 9.44 -10.49 10.57
N LYS A 81 8.81 -9.93 9.54
CA LYS A 81 9.43 -9.59 8.24
C LYS A 81 10.11 -8.23 8.24
N LYS A 82 9.90 -7.43 9.29
CA LYS A 82 10.42 -6.06 9.42
C LYS A 82 11.90 -5.95 9.04
N GLN A 83 12.75 -6.78 9.63
CA GLN A 83 14.20 -6.72 9.41
C GLN A 83 14.60 -7.10 7.98
N ALA A 84 13.92 -8.09 7.38
CA ALA A 84 14.17 -8.50 6.01
C ALA A 84 13.81 -7.38 5.01
N VAL A 85 12.67 -6.73 5.20
CA VAL A 85 12.22 -5.61 4.37
C VAL A 85 13.15 -4.40 4.52
N ILE A 86 13.53 -4.03 5.75
CA ILE A 86 14.49 -2.95 6.00
C ILE A 86 15.82 -3.27 5.32
N GLY A 87 16.34 -4.49 5.47
CA GLY A 87 17.60 -4.90 4.86
C GLY A 87 17.59 -4.84 3.33
N LYS A 88 16.48 -5.26 2.70
CA LYS A 88 16.31 -5.19 1.24
C LYS A 88 16.27 -3.75 0.73
N ILE A 89 15.53 -2.87 1.40
CA ILE A 89 15.45 -1.45 1.02
C ILE A 89 16.78 -0.75 1.27
N ALA A 90 17.45 -1.03 2.40
CA ALA A 90 18.79 -0.52 2.71
C ALA A 90 19.80 -0.93 1.63
N GLY A 91 19.81 -2.20 1.23
CA GLY A 91 20.67 -2.69 0.15
C GLY A 91 20.38 -2.04 -1.20
N TYR A 92 19.11 -1.82 -1.53
CA TYR A 92 18.71 -1.19 -2.79
C TYR A 92 19.05 0.31 -2.86
N SER A 93 18.92 1.01 -1.73
CA SER A 93 19.13 2.46 -1.63
C SER A 93 20.53 2.87 -1.20
N GLU A 94 21.40 1.91 -0.87
CA GLU A 94 22.73 2.14 -0.29
C GLU A 94 22.69 2.94 1.04
N GLU A 95 21.59 2.82 1.78
CA GLU A 95 21.37 3.52 3.05
C GLU A 95 21.56 2.57 4.24
N THR A 96 21.78 3.12 5.43
CA THR A 96 21.91 2.28 6.64
C THR A 96 20.53 1.79 7.11
N PRO A 97 20.41 0.55 7.63
CA PRO A 97 19.15 0.01 8.13
C PRO A 97 18.44 0.90 9.16
N SER A 98 19.19 1.58 10.03
CA SER A 98 18.62 2.49 11.03
C SER A 98 17.96 3.71 10.39
N ILE A 99 18.63 4.35 9.43
CA ILE A 99 18.08 5.50 8.70
C ILE A 99 16.85 5.08 7.89
N VAL A 100 16.92 3.91 7.25
CA VAL A 100 15.78 3.33 6.52
C VAL A 100 14.61 3.14 7.47
N GLU A 101 14.81 2.49 8.62
CA GLU A 101 13.74 2.26 9.60
C GLU A 101 13.01 3.55 10.00
N ASP A 102 13.75 4.60 10.34
CA ASP A 102 13.16 5.89 10.72
C ASP A 102 12.33 6.50 9.58
N LYS A 103 12.88 6.50 8.36
CA LYS A 103 12.19 7.00 7.17
C LYS A 103 10.94 6.15 6.83
N LEU A 104 11.00 4.83 6.98
CA LEU A 104 9.84 3.94 6.76
C LEU A 104 8.73 4.17 7.78
N ASN A 105 9.08 4.40 9.05
CA ASN A 105 8.10 4.78 10.08
C ASN A 105 7.39 6.09 9.70
N ALA A 106 8.13 7.11 9.23
CA ALA A 106 7.55 8.37 8.79
C ALA A 106 6.59 8.21 7.59
N ILE A 107 6.99 7.41 6.59
CA ILE A 107 6.15 7.06 5.43
C ILE A 107 4.86 6.38 5.89
N LEU A 108 4.98 5.37 6.76
CA LEU A 108 3.84 4.58 7.21
C LEU A 108 2.87 5.39 8.08
N ASN A 109 3.40 6.23 8.98
CA ASN A 109 2.60 7.14 9.78
C ASN A 109 1.81 8.10 8.90
N THR A 110 2.45 8.64 7.86
CA THR A 110 1.80 9.53 6.90
C THR A 110 0.71 8.80 6.13
N ALA A 111 0.97 7.57 5.68
CA ALA A 111 -0.02 6.73 5.00
C ALA A 111 -1.26 6.47 5.87
N ILE A 112 -1.05 6.07 7.12
CA ILE A 112 -2.12 5.77 8.08
C ILE A 112 -2.94 7.01 8.40
N SER A 113 -2.30 8.15 8.61
CA SER A 113 -3.01 9.42 8.81
C SER A 113 -3.90 9.77 7.62
N ASN A 114 -3.41 9.59 6.39
CA ASN A 114 -4.23 9.82 5.19
C ASN A 114 -5.42 8.85 5.10
N ILE A 115 -5.25 7.57 5.46
CA ILE A 115 -6.34 6.58 5.48
C ILE A 115 -7.41 7.00 6.49
N LYS A 116 -7.00 7.44 7.69
CA LYS A 116 -7.92 7.91 8.73
C LYS A 116 -8.65 9.19 8.32
N GLU A 117 -7.93 10.15 7.75
CA GLU A 117 -8.51 11.39 7.20
C GLU A 117 -9.56 11.07 6.13
N MET A 118 -9.30 10.08 5.26
CA MET A 118 -10.23 9.62 4.23
C MET A 118 -11.46 8.91 4.82
N ALA A 119 -11.27 8.08 5.85
CA ALA A 119 -12.35 7.35 6.51
C ALA A 119 -13.32 8.26 7.29
N GLY A 120 -12.86 9.44 7.71
CA GLY A 120 -13.64 10.39 8.49
C GLY A 120 -14.15 9.81 9.81
N GLU A 121 -15.26 10.37 10.32
CA GLU A 121 -15.87 9.92 11.59
C GLU A 121 -16.56 8.55 11.46
N GLY A 122 -16.97 8.16 10.25
CA GLY A 122 -17.74 6.95 9.99
C GLY A 122 -16.95 5.65 10.19
N LYS A 123 -15.60 5.71 10.14
CA LYS A 123 -14.70 4.56 10.36
C LYS A 123 -15.13 3.29 9.59
N ASP A 124 -15.70 3.48 8.40
CA ASP A 124 -16.26 2.39 7.62
C ASP A 124 -15.13 1.51 7.06
N THR A 125 -15.03 0.30 7.60
CA THR A 125 -14.00 -0.68 7.24
C THR A 125 -14.09 -1.08 5.77
N GLN A 126 -15.29 -1.10 5.17
CA GLN A 126 -15.49 -1.44 3.75
C GLN A 126 -15.01 -0.34 2.82
N LEU A 127 -15.27 0.93 3.16
CA LEU A 127 -14.75 2.06 2.40
C LEU A 127 -13.23 2.09 2.42
N ILE A 128 -12.61 1.75 3.56
CA ILE A 128 -11.16 1.63 3.67
C ILE A 128 -10.62 0.48 2.81
N LYS A 129 -11.26 -0.70 2.82
CA LYS A 129 -10.88 -1.82 1.92
C LYS A 129 -10.91 -1.41 0.47
N LEU A 130 -11.99 -0.79 0.03
CA LEU A 130 -12.16 -0.36 -1.35
C LEU A 130 -11.14 0.71 -1.74
N TYR A 131 -10.88 1.67 -0.85
CA TYR A 131 -9.84 2.68 -1.06
C TYR A 131 -8.46 2.03 -1.23
N LEU A 132 -8.05 1.17 -0.31
CA LEU A 132 -6.74 0.51 -0.34
C LEU A 132 -6.57 -0.41 -1.54
N ALA A 133 -7.62 -1.13 -1.93
CA ALA A 133 -7.58 -1.98 -3.11
C ALA A 133 -7.37 -1.15 -4.40
N ARG A 134 -7.93 0.07 -4.48
CA ARG A 134 -7.63 1.02 -5.56
C ARG A 134 -6.21 1.57 -5.47
N GLN A 135 -5.74 1.90 -4.26
CA GLN A 135 -4.35 2.38 -4.07
C GLN A 135 -3.33 1.31 -4.49
N ARG A 136 -3.56 0.02 -4.23
CA ARG A 136 -2.67 -1.07 -4.68
C ARG A 136 -2.36 -0.96 -6.18
N ASN A 137 -3.37 -0.72 -7.02
CA ASN A 137 -3.17 -0.56 -8.47
C ASN A 137 -2.33 0.68 -8.83
N ASN A 138 -2.39 1.72 -8.00
CA ASN A 138 -1.55 2.91 -8.17
C ASN A 138 -0.12 2.68 -7.68
N ILE A 139 0.09 1.79 -6.70
CA ILE A 139 1.37 1.51 -6.05
C ILE A 139 2.23 0.55 -6.88
N LEU A 140 1.65 -0.57 -7.32
CA LEU A 140 2.38 -1.66 -7.96
C LEU A 140 3.22 -1.25 -9.19
N PRO A 141 2.78 -0.31 -10.05
CA PRO A 141 3.61 0.15 -11.18
C PRO A 141 4.93 0.80 -10.77
N TYR A 142 5.08 1.23 -9.52
CA TYR A 142 6.31 1.87 -9.01
C TYR A 142 7.16 0.93 -8.17
N LEU A 143 6.69 -0.29 -7.87
CA LEU A 143 7.41 -1.23 -7.01
C LEU A 143 8.58 -1.87 -7.77
N PRO A 144 9.84 -1.70 -7.34
CA PRO A 144 10.99 -2.34 -7.98
C PRO A 144 10.94 -3.86 -7.79
N SER A 145 11.05 -4.60 -8.90
CA SER A 145 10.99 -6.07 -8.85
C SER A 145 12.19 -6.70 -8.13
N ALA A 146 13.35 -6.02 -8.15
CA ALA A 146 14.56 -6.42 -7.42
C ALA A 146 14.36 -6.56 -5.90
N LEU A 147 13.33 -5.91 -5.32
CA LEU A 147 13.03 -6.02 -3.89
C LEU A 147 12.35 -7.35 -3.52
N GLN A 148 11.71 -8.03 -4.49
CA GLN A 148 11.00 -9.30 -4.29
C GLN A 148 10.00 -9.21 -3.11
N MET A 149 9.21 -8.14 -3.07
CA MET A 149 8.30 -7.89 -1.95
C MET A 149 7.19 -8.92 -1.84
N GLY A 150 6.80 -9.56 -2.94
CA GLY A 150 5.86 -10.68 -2.92
C GLY A 150 6.40 -11.89 -2.16
N GLU A 151 7.67 -12.24 -2.36
CA GLU A 151 8.34 -13.27 -1.55
C GLU A 151 8.40 -12.85 -0.08
N LEU A 152 8.81 -11.62 0.23
CA LEU A 152 8.90 -11.14 1.60
C LEU A 152 7.54 -11.09 2.31
N LEU A 153 6.46 -10.76 1.59
CA LEU A 153 5.13 -10.59 2.14
C LEU A 153 4.25 -11.85 2.02
N ASP A 154 4.80 -12.97 1.53
CA ASP A 154 4.06 -14.20 1.21
C ASP A 154 2.86 -13.95 0.26
N ASP A 155 3.00 -13.04 -0.70
CA ASP A 155 2.02 -12.74 -1.74
C ASP A 155 2.72 -12.62 -3.10
N SER A 156 2.92 -13.77 -3.77
CA SER A 156 3.61 -13.85 -5.07
C SER A 156 2.92 -13.06 -6.20
N THR A 157 1.67 -12.64 -6.01
CA THR A 157 0.95 -11.78 -6.98
C THR A 157 1.49 -10.34 -7.00
N LEU A 158 2.33 -9.96 -6.04
CA LEU A 158 2.97 -8.65 -5.97
C LEU A 158 4.18 -8.52 -6.91
N ASP A 159 4.87 -9.63 -7.18
CA ASP A 159 6.09 -9.64 -8.00
C ASP A 159 5.81 -10.08 -9.46
N ASP A 160 4.61 -10.58 -9.77
CA ASP A 160 4.23 -10.97 -11.13
C ASP A 160 3.97 -9.74 -12.02
N ASN A 161 4.96 -9.39 -12.84
CA ASN A 161 4.92 -8.29 -13.79
C ASN A 161 3.97 -8.53 -14.99
N THR A 162 3.53 -9.77 -15.21
CA THR A 162 2.80 -10.22 -16.41
C THR A 162 1.28 -10.28 -16.24
N HIS A 163 0.77 -10.41 -15.00
CA HIS A 163 -0.68 -10.50 -14.71
C HIS A 163 -1.24 -9.34 -13.89
N LYS A 164 -0.65 -8.15 -14.02
CA LYS A 164 -1.00 -6.91 -13.27
C LYS A 164 -2.45 -6.39 -13.41
N MET A 165 -3.36 -7.11 -14.08
CA MET A 165 -4.72 -6.66 -14.40
C MET A 165 -5.84 -7.59 -13.89
N GLY A 166 -5.58 -8.57 -13.02
CA GLY A 166 -6.63 -9.52 -12.59
C GLY A 166 -6.48 -10.09 -11.18
N GLY A 167 -6.41 -9.25 -10.15
CA GLY A 167 -6.47 -9.66 -8.73
C GLY A 167 -7.84 -9.38 -8.08
N PRO A 168 -8.08 -9.81 -6.82
CA PRO A 168 -9.37 -10.16 -6.17
C PRO A 168 -10.42 -9.05 -5.97
N LEU A 169 -10.35 -7.95 -6.72
CA LEU A 169 -11.38 -6.92 -6.75
C LEU A 169 -12.75 -7.47 -7.13
N SER A 170 -12.82 -8.46 -8.03
CA SER A 170 -14.10 -9.04 -8.47
C SER A 170 -14.88 -9.66 -7.32
N SER A 171 -14.22 -10.40 -6.41
CA SER A 171 -14.90 -10.97 -5.25
C SER A 171 -15.34 -9.92 -4.23
N ILE A 172 -14.56 -8.84 -4.06
CA ILE A 172 -14.91 -7.75 -3.12
C ILE A 172 -16.05 -6.90 -3.70
N ILE A 173 -15.96 -6.49 -4.97
CA ILE A 173 -17.01 -5.70 -5.65
C ILE A 173 -18.30 -6.51 -5.78
N ASN A 174 -18.23 -7.81 -6.07
CA ASN A 174 -19.42 -8.66 -6.11
C ASN A 174 -20.04 -8.86 -4.71
N ALA A 175 -19.22 -9.02 -3.66
CA ALA A 175 -19.72 -9.12 -2.29
C ALA A 175 -20.38 -7.81 -1.80
N LEU A 176 -19.82 -6.65 -2.19
CA LEU A 176 -20.39 -5.33 -1.92
C LEU A 176 -21.68 -5.10 -2.72
N GLY A 177 -21.71 -5.48 -4.01
CA GLY A 177 -22.89 -5.42 -4.86
C GLY A 177 -24.07 -6.22 -4.28
N ASN A 178 -23.79 -7.40 -3.72
CA ASN A 178 -24.82 -8.21 -3.07
C ASN A 178 -25.31 -7.60 -1.74
N GLN A 179 -24.44 -7.00 -0.92
CA GLN A 179 -24.87 -6.35 0.33
C GLN A 179 -25.63 -5.03 0.12
N PHE A 180 -25.33 -4.28 -0.95
CA PHE A 180 -26.06 -3.05 -1.29
C PHE A 180 -27.34 -3.30 -2.12
N SER A 181 -27.49 -4.46 -2.78
CA SER A 181 -28.70 -4.80 -3.54
C SER A 181 -29.84 -5.38 -2.68
N ASP A 182 -29.58 -5.77 -1.44
CA ASP A 182 -30.58 -6.39 -0.56
C ASP A 182 -31.49 -5.36 0.16
N GLY A 183 -31.43 -4.09 -0.26
CA GLY A 183 -32.18 -2.97 0.33
C GLY A 183 -33.43 -2.51 -0.43
N GLN A 184 -33.81 -3.13 -1.55
CA GLN A 184 -35.01 -2.73 -2.29
C GLN A 184 -35.82 -3.91 -2.85
N VAL A 185 -36.57 -4.61 -1.99
CA VAL A 185 -37.84 -5.22 -2.41
C VAL A 185 -38.85 -5.15 -1.26
N THR A 186 -39.32 -3.94 -0.92
CA THR A 186 -40.56 -3.80 -0.15
C THR A 186 -41.72 -3.62 -1.13
N LYS A 187 -42.33 -4.75 -1.48
CA LYS A 187 -43.74 -4.95 -1.88
C LYS A 187 -44.47 -3.73 -2.47
N GLU A 188 -44.58 -3.68 -3.79
CA GLU A 188 -45.82 -3.23 -4.42
C GLU A 188 -46.77 -4.43 -4.54
N SER A 189 -47.73 -4.47 -3.63
CA SER A 189 -48.86 -5.39 -3.70
C SER A 189 -49.93 -4.79 -4.62
N SER A 190 -50.15 -5.49 -5.74
CA SER A 190 -51.42 -5.82 -6.37
C SER A 190 -52.51 -4.74 -6.52
N LEU A 191 -52.77 -4.39 -7.79
CA LEU A 191 -54.08 -3.99 -8.31
C LEU A 191 -55.13 -5.10 -8.12
#